data_AF-A0A535FEI0-F1
#
_entry.id   AF-A0A535FEI0-F1
#
_cell.length_a   1.000
_cell.length_b   1.000
_cell.length_c   1.000
_cell.angle_alpha   90.00
_cell.angle_beta   90.00
_cell.angle_gamma   90.00
#
_symmetry.space_group_name_H-M   'P 1'
#
loop_
_entity.id
_entity.type
_entity.pdbx_description
1 polymer ?
#
loop_
_entity_poly.entity_id
_entity_poly.type
_entity_poly.pdbx_seq_one_letter_code
_entity_poly.pdbx_strand_id
1 'polypeptide(L)'
;MQETQPVRYRPEHNLWEVFHYKDVQQVLLDYSTFSVDNCLPETFPSALGRSDPPEHRQLRSLVAKAFSPSRIEELTPCLVKIVDEKLEQASTAEKINLVSALAHPLPIHVIARPMAYCPP
;
A
#
# COMPACT_ATOMS: atom_id res chain seq x y z
N MET A 1 -17.71 2.01 -18.90
CA MET A 1 -16.69 3.07 -18.87
C MET A 1 -15.39 2.66 -19.58
N GLN A 2 -15.00 1.37 -19.57
CA GLN A 2 -13.73 0.88 -20.13
C GLN A 2 -13.72 0.56 -21.64
N GLU A 3 -14.88 0.44 -22.32
CA GLU A 3 -14.91 -0.11 -23.69
C GLU A 3 -14.70 0.91 -24.81
N THR A 4 -15.14 2.16 -24.63
CA THR A 4 -15.18 3.14 -25.72
C THR A 4 -13.98 4.08 -25.77
N GLN A 5 -13.28 4.27 -24.63
CA GLN A 5 -12.09 5.13 -24.51
C GLN A 5 -11.14 4.54 -23.46
N PRO A 6 -10.24 3.60 -23.85
CA PRO A 6 -9.33 2.93 -22.90
C PRO A 6 -8.28 3.87 -22.31
N VAL A 7 -7.95 4.94 -23.06
CA VAL A 7 -7.09 6.04 -22.63
C VAL A 7 -7.83 7.35 -22.91
N ARG A 8 -7.90 8.25 -21.93
CA ARG A 8 -8.64 9.52 -22.05
C ARG A 8 -7.85 10.67 -21.46
N TYR A 9 -7.75 11.77 -22.20
CA TYR A 9 -7.22 13.02 -21.68
C TYR A 9 -8.30 13.80 -20.91
N ARG A 10 -7.93 14.32 -19.75
CA ARG A 10 -8.74 15.19 -18.89
C ARG A 10 -8.16 16.60 -18.86
N PRO A 11 -8.64 17.52 -19.72
CA PRO A 11 -8.10 18.88 -19.77
C PRO A 11 -8.27 19.64 -18.45
N GLU A 12 -9.31 19.35 -17.68
CA GLU A 12 -9.60 19.97 -16.37
C GLU A 12 -8.48 19.77 -15.33
N HIS A 13 -7.74 18.66 -15.45
CA HIS A 13 -6.68 18.28 -14.52
C HIS A 13 -5.33 18.09 -15.22
N ASN A 14 -5.27 18.37 -16.53
CA ASN A 14 -4.13 18.13 -17.40
C ASN A 14 -3.51 16.72 -17.21
N LEU A 15 -4.35 15.69 -17.14
CA LEU A 15 -3.91 14.31 -16.91
C LEU A 15 -4.47 13.33 -17.94
N TRP A 16 -3.80 12.19 -18.06
CA TRP A 16 -4.26 11.06 -18.85
C TRP A 16 -4.76 9.96 -17.92
N GLU A 17 -5.96 9.45 -18.18
CA GLU A 17 -6.55 8.31 -17.50
C GLU A 17 -6.37 7.05 -18.35
N VAL A 18 -6.00 5.95 -17.72
CA VAL A 18 -5.79 4.65 -18.36
C VAL A 18 -6.63 3.60 -17.63
N PHE A 19 -7.46 2.85 -18.36
CA PHE A 19 -8.49 1.99 -17.76
C PHE A 19 -8.33 0.50 -18.02
N HIS A 20 -7.58 0.11 -19.06
CA HIS A 20 -7.37 -1.31 -19.39
C HIS A 20 -6.23 -1.88 -18.56
N TYR A 21 -6.43 -3.09 -18.04
CA TYR A 21 -5.46 -3.76 -17.17
C TYR A 21 -4.07 -3.84 -17.82
N LYS A 22 -4.00 -4.23 -19.09
CA LYS A 22 -2.74 -4.33 -19.84
C LYS A 22 -2.02 -2.99 -19.94
N ASP A 23 -2.76 -1.91 -20.22
CA ASP A 23 -2.20 -0.58 -20.38
C ASP A 23 -1.72 -0.02 -19.03
N VAL A 24 -2.49 -0.24 -17.96
CA VAL A 24 -2.06 0.10 -16.59
C VAL A 24 -0.79 -0.64 -16.20
N GLN A 25 -0.70 -1.94 -16.49
CA GLN A 25 0.51 -2.71 -16.23
C GLN A 25 1.71 -2.17 -17.02
N GLN A 26 1.53 -1.83 -18.29
CA GLN A 26 2.59 -1.24 -19.11
C GLN A 26 3.10 0.07 -18.49
N VAL A 27 2.18 0.97 -18.11
CA VAL A 27 2.53 2.25 -17.47
C VAL A 27 3.30 2.03 -16.17
N LEU A 28 2.84 1.08 -15.33
CA LEU A 28 3.50 0.79 -14.04
C LEU A 28 4.87 0.13 -14.17
N LEU A 29 5.15 -0.56 -15.29
CA LEU A 29 6.41 -1.30 -15.48
C LEU A 29 7.46 -0.53 -16.28
N ASP A 30 7.05 0.38 -17.17
CA ASP A 30 7.96 1.19 -18.00
C ASP A 30 8.27 2.55 -17.35
N TYR A 31 9.06 2.52 -16.28
CA TYR A 31 9.52 3.73 -15.60
C TYR A 31 10.42 4.63 -16.48
N SER A 32 10.98 4.11 -17.57
CA SER A 32 11.80 4.92 -18.49
C SER A 32 10.96 5.86 -19.34
N THR A 33 9.72 5.48 -19.64
CA THR A 33 8.74 6.32 -20.34
C THR A 33 7.83 7.06 -19.35
N PHE A 34 7.45 6.40 -18.26
CA PHE A 34 6.52 6.92 -17.25
C PHE A 34 7.23 7.12 -15.90
N SER A 35 7.89 8.27 -15.77
CA SER A 35 8.56 8.68 -14.54
C SER A 35 7.55 9.02 -13.44
N VAL A 36 7.95 8.82 -12.18
CA VAL A 36 7.17 9.26 -11.01
C VAL A 36 7.31 10.76 -10.77
N ASP A 37 8.26 11.42 -11.44
CA ASP A 37 8.43 12.86 -11.39
C ASP A 37 7.13 13.58 -11.81
N ASN A 38 6.78 14.64 -11.08
CA ASN A 38 5.49 15.35 -11.19
C ASN A 38 4.21 14.51 -11.01
N CYS A 39 4.27 13.24 -10.60
CA CYS A 39 3.06 12.43 -10.35
C CYS A 39 2.43 12.70 -8.97
N LEU A 40 3.22 13.18 -8.01
CA LEU A 40 2.81 13.36 -6.62
C LEU A 40 3.04 14.81 -6.14
N PRO A 41 2.14 15.39 -5.31
CA PRO A 41 2.28 16.75 -4.79
C PRO A 41 3.63 16.98 -4.11
N GLU A 42 4.23 18.17 -4.19
CA GLU A 42 5.54 18.45 -3.57
C GLU A 42 5.58 18.22 -2.05
N THR A 43 4.43 18.28 -1.37
CA THR A 43 4.29 18.00 0.07
C THR A 43 4.47 16.53 0.43
N PHE A 44 4.44 15.64 -0.54
CA PHE A 44 4.65 14.22 -0.32
C PHE A 44 6.14 13.99 -0.02
N PRO A 45 6.52 13.40 1.14
CA PRO A 45 7.92 13.26 1.53
C PRO A 45 8.75 12.55 0.46
N SER A 46 10.01 12.97 0.30
CA SER A 46 11.00 12.23 -0.47
C SER A 46 11.12 10.82 0.12
N ALA A 47 10.52 9.86 -0.58
CA ALA A 47 10.37 8.49 -0.14
C ALA A 47 10.60 7.58 -1.34
N LEU A 48 10.75 6.28 -1.07
CA LEU A 48 10.88 5.26 -2.09
C LEU A 48 9.85 5.43 -3.24
N GLY A 49 8.60 5.79 -2.92
CA GLY A 49 7.53 6.01 -3.90
C GLY A 49 7.58 7.31 -4.71
N ARG A 50 8.63 8.15 -4.57
CA ARG A 50 8.86 9.40 -5.34
C ARG A 50 10.14 9.38 -6.17
N SER A 51 10.81 8.25 -6.25
CA SER A 51 12.12 8.13 -6.88
C SER A 51 12.06 7.17 -8.07
N ASP A 52 12.82 7.49 -9.11
CA ASP A 52 13.10 6.58 -10.22
C ASP A 52 14.51 5.96 -10.08
N PRO A 53 14.84 4.90 -10.83
CA PRO A 53 16.21 4.40 -10.89
C PRO A 53 17.20 5.49 -11.35
N PRO A 54 18.42 5.55 -10.77
CA PRO A 54 19.03 4.55 -9.88
C PRO A 54 18.70 4.73 -8.39
N GLU A 55 18.22 5.90 -7.96
CA GLU A 55 17.96 6.21 -6.54
C GLU A 55 16.93 5.24 -5.93
N HIS A 56 15.86 4.96 -6.67
CA HIS A 56 14.85 3.97 -6.26
C HIS A 56 15.46 2.61 -5.90
N ARG A 57 16.43 2.13 -6.70
CA ARG A 57 17.08 0.83 -6.46
C ARG A 57 17.88 0.85 -5.15
N GLN A 58 18.55 1.95 -4.87
CA GLN A 58 19.34 2.11 -3.64
C GLN A 58 18.41 2.13 -2.42
N LEU A 59 17.39 3.00 -2.42
CA LEU A 59 16.41 3.09 -1.33
C LEU A 59 15.66 1.77 -1.12
N ARG A 60 15.22 1.12 -2.20
CA ARG A 60 14.53 -0.19 -2.15
C ARG A 60 15.40 -1.23 -1.47
N SER A 61 16.70 -1.26 -1.76
CA SER A 61 17.63 -2.24 -1.21
C SER A 61 17.79 -2.13 0.32
N LEU A 62 17.69 -0.91 0.86
CA LEU A 62 17.79 -0.65 2.29
C LEU A 62 16.59 -1.23 3.06
N VAL A 63 15.40 -1.09 2.50
CA VAL A 63 14.16 -1.53 3.17
C VAL A 63 13.74 -2.97 2.82
N ALA A 64 14.14 -3.50 1.67
CA ALA A 64 13.67 -4.80 1.18
C ALA A 64 13.92 -5.96 2.16
N LYS A 65 15.02 -5.91 2.93
CA LYS A 65 15.34 -6.94 3.93
C LYS A 65 14.33 -6.97 5.09
N ALA A 66 13.78 -5.82 5.48
CA ALA A 66 12.76 -5.74 6.53
C ALA A 66 11.41 -6.32 6.08
N PHE A 67 11.14 -6.32 4.77
CA PHE A 67 9.92 -6.83 4.16
C PHE A 67 10.14 -8.17 3.41
N SER A 68 11.11 -8.98 3.85
CA SER A 68 11.34 -10.30 3.25
C SER A 68 10.19 -11.25 3.61
N PRO A 69 9.89 -12.27 2.78
CA PRO A 69 8.84 -13.25 3.08
C PRO A 69 8.99 -13.87 4.48
N SER A 70 10.21 -14.27 4.86
CA SER A 70 10.51 -14.81 6.19
C SER A 70 10.22 -13.81 7.33
N ARG A 71 10.53 -12.52 7.16
CA ARG A 71 10.17 -11.49 8.17
C ARG A 71 8.66 -11.28 8.27
N ILE A 72 7.95 -11.35 7.15
CA ILE A 72 6.48 -11.25 7.16
C ILE A 72 5.85 -12.49 7.81
N GLU A 73 6.39 -13.68 7.54
CA GLU A 73 5.95 -14.93 8.17
C GLU A 73 6.11 -14.89 9.70
N GLU A 74 7.23 -14.37 10.20
CA GLU A 74 7.49 -14.14 11.64
C GLU A 74 6.42 -13.26 12.31
N LEU A 75 5.77 -12.36 11.56
CA LEU A 75 4.69 -11.50 12.08
C LEU A 75 3.34 -12.21 12.18
N THR A 76 3.15 -13.34 11.48
CA THR A 76 1.86 -14.03 11.39
C THR A 76 1.23 -14.33 12.75
N PRO A 77 1.94 -14.92 13.74
CA PRO A 77 1.34 -15.21 15.04
C PRO A 77 0.88 -13.95 15.78
N CYS A 78 1.63 -12.85 15.65
CA CYS A 78 1.29 -11.55 16.24
C CYS A 78 0.02 -10.98 15.60
N LEU A 79 -0.08 -11.04 14.26
CA LEU A 79 -1.26 -10.57 13.53
C LEU A 79 -2.51 -11.36 13.92
N VAL A 80 -2.41 -12.68 14.00
CA VAL A 80 -3.52 -13.55 14.44
C VAL A 80 -4.00 -13.14 15.83
N LYS A 81 -3.08 -12.98 16.80
CA LYS A 81 -3.43 -12.53 18.15
C LYS A 81 -4.15 -11.17 18.17
N ILE A 82 -3.67 -10.18 17.40
CA ILE A 82 -4.33 -8.86 17.32
C ILE A 82 -5.76 -9.00 16.75
N VAL A 83 -5.92 -9.80 15.70
CA VAL A 83 -7.22 -10.02 15.07
C VAL A 83 -8.17 -10.72 16.05
N ASP A 84 -7.71 -11.79 16.72
CA ASP A 84 -8.49 -12.54 17.71
C ASP A 84 -8.94 -11.64 18.87
N GLU A 85 -8.04 -10.83 19.42
CA GLU A 85 -8.38 -9.87 20.48
C GLU A 85 -9.45 -8.84 20.03
N LYS A 86 -9.36 -8.36 18.79
CA LYS A 86 -10.32 -7.40 18.24
C LYS A 86 -11.68 -8.04 17.98
N LEU A 87 -11.69 -9.28 17.49
CA LEU A 87 -12.92 -10.03 17.25
C LEU A 87 -13.59 -10.46 18.55
N GLU A 88 -12.84 -10.87 19.56
CA GLU A 88 -13.36 -11.20 20.89
C GLU A 88 -14.00 -9.97 21.56
N GLN A 89 -13.37 -8.80 21.45
CA GLN A 89 -13.95 -7.54 21.95
C GLN A 89 -15.28 -7.22 21.25
N ALA A 90 -15.35 -7.46 19.94
CA ALA A 90 -16.52 -7.18 19.14
C ALA A 90 -17.65 -8.22 19.33
N SER A 91 -17.33 -9.47 19.70
CA SER A 91 -18.29 -10.59 19.83
C SER A 91 -19.35 -10.36 20.90
N THR A 92 -19.08 -9.45 21.84
CA THR A 92 -20.01 -9.06 22.91
C THR A 92 -21.22 -8.26 22.42
N ALA A 93 -21.21 -7.79 21.17
CA ALA A 93 -22.28 -7.01 20.57
C ALA A 93 -23.22 -7.87 19.71
N GLU A 94 -24.52 -7.54 19.74
CA GLU A 94 -25.54 -8.16 18.86
C GLU A 94 -25.29 -7.85 17.37
N LYS A 95 -24.65 -6.71 17.08
CA LYS A 95 -24.26 -6.26 15.74
C LYS A 95 -22.87 -5.65 15.75
N ILE A 96 -22.06 -6.01 14.76
CA ILE A 96 -20.67 -5.56 14.64
C ILE A 96 -20.49 -4.78 13.34
N ASN A 97 -19.86 -3.60 13.44
CA ASN A 97 -19.30 -2.91 12.29
C ASN A 97 -17.83 -3.31 12.13
N LEU A 98 -17.55 -4.20 11.18
CA LEU A 98 -16.20 -4.74 10.93
C LEU A 98 -15.19 -3.66 10.51
N VAL A 99 -15.63 -2.55 9.90
CA VAL A 99 -14.71 -1.47 9.52
C VAL A 99 -14.14 -0.81 10.77
N SER A 100 -15.00 -0.38 11.68
CA SER A 100 -14.56 0.28 12.92
C SER A 100 -13.95 -0.71 13.92
N ALA A 101 -14.44 -1.96 13.95
CA ALA A 101 -13.98 -2.97 14.91
C ALA A 101 -12.64 -3.61 14.52
N LEU A 102 -12.36 -3.76 13.21
CA LEU A 102 -11.21 -4.52 12.72
C LEU A 102 -10.43 -3.81 11.61
N ALA A 103 -11.07 -3.54 10.46
CA ALA A 103 -10.34 -3.15 9.24
C ALA A 103 -9.62 -1.80 9.36
N HIS A 104 -10.20 -0.84 10.08
CA HIS A 104 -9.59 0.46 10.33
C HIS A 104 -8.46 0.39 11.38
N PRO A 105 -8.66 -0.17 12.58
CA PRO A 105 -7.61 -0.21 13.59
C PRO A 105 -6.45 -1.16 13.25
N LEU A 106 -6.69 -2.26 12.52
CA LEU A 106 -5.67 -3.29 12.30
C LEU A 106 -4.42 -2.76 11.60
N PRO A 107 -4.47 -2.11 10.41
CA PRO A 107 -3.26 -1.59 9.75
C PRO A 107 -2.47 -0.60 10.61
N ILE A 108 -3.15 0.21 11.43
CA ILE A 108 -2.50 1.15 12.35
C ILE A 108 -1.69 0.39 13.39
N HIS A 109 -2.26 -0.64 14.01
CA HIS A 109 -1.54 -1.49 14.98
C HIS A 109 -0.37 -2.24 14.33
N VAL A 110 -0.52 -2.67 13.07
CA VAL A 110 0.55 -3.37 12.34
C VAL A 110 1.71 -2.46 12.01
N ILE A 111 1.45 -1.23 11.57
CA ILE A 111 2.48 -0.27 11.16
C ILE A 111 3.16 0.41 12.35
N ALA A 112 2.39 0.77 13.39
CA ALA A 112 2.91 1.45 14.58
C ALA A 112 3.76 0.54 15.48
N ARG A 113 3.59 -0.78 15.35
CA ARG A 113 4.39 -1.77 16.07
C ARG A 113 5.70 -1.95 15.31
N PRO A 114 6.88 -1.77 15.93
CA PRO A 114 8.13 -2.17 15.29
C PRO A 114 7.96 -3.62 14.84
N MET A 115 8.48 -3.99 13.67
CA MET A 115 8.37 -5.33 13.06
C MET A 115 9.02 -6.46 13.89
N ALA A 116 9.13 -6.33 15.21
CA ALA A 116 9.87 -7.18 16.13
C ALA A 116 9.25 -7.36 17.53
N TYR A 117 8.06 -6.80 17.85
CA TYR A 117 7.50 -6.96 19.21
C TYR A 117 6.05 -7.45 19.23
N CYS A 118 5.86 -8.73 19.57
CA CYS A 118 4.58 -9.28 20.01
C CYS A 118 4.61 -9.35 21.54
N PRO A 119 3.84 -8.53 22.29
CA PRO A 119 3.75 -8.69 23.73
C PRO A 119 3.09 -10.04 24.08
N PRO A 120 3.46 -10.65 25.23
CA PRO A 120 2.90 -11.91 25.71
C PRO A 120 1.38 -11.87 25.85
#